data_AF-A0A920KAH9-F1
#
_entry.id   AF-A0A920KAH9-F1
#
_cell.length_a   1.000
_cell.length_b   1.000
_cell.length_c   1.000
_cell.angle_alpha   90.00
_cell.angle_beta   90.00
_cell.angle_gamma   90.00
#
_symmetry.space_group_name_H-M   'P 1'
#
loop_
_entity.id
_entity.type
_entity.pdbx_description
1 polymer ?
#
loop_
_entity_poly.entity_id
_entity_poly.type
_entity_poly.pdbx_seq_one_letter_code
_entity_poly.pdbx_strand_id
1 'polypeptide(L)'
;MKDADKMAKLLEAAKIVLEEDIIPSLPSRKRLSALLVEEALSIALNTTYQLVRQEENETAKNNKLLSNQIRSGVYDTSLDGEITKILSQDVSERLEASTPDFKMHQKFSQYLIN
;
A
#
# COMPACT_ATOMS: atom_id res chain seq x y z
N MET A 1 -1.25 1.18 6.37
CA MET A 1 -2.48 0.59 5.79
C MET A 1 -3.04 -0.66 6.50
N LYS A 2 -2.49 -1.89 6.38
CA LYS A 2 -3.16 -3.10 6.93
C LYS A 2 -3.51 -3.01 8.42
N ASP A 3 -2.68 -2.37 9.22
CA ASP A 3 -2.87 -2.32 10.67
C ASP A 3 -3.89 -1.25 11.11
N ALA A 4 -3.93 -0.09 10.44
CA ALA A 4 -4.89 0.96 10.73
C ALA A 4 -6.32 0.58 10.27
N ASP A 5 -6.45 -0.03 9.09
CA ASP A 5 -7.74 -0.56 8.61
C ASP A 5 -8.24 -1.72 9.48
N LYS A 6 -7.32 -2.58 9.92
CA LYS A 6 -7.64 -3.66 10.85
C LYS A 6 -8.07 -3.11 12.21
N MET A 7 -7.40 -2.07 12.70
CA MET A 7 -7.74 -1.40 13.95
C MET A 7 -9.13 -0.76 13.87
N ALA A 8 -9.46 -0.06 12.77
CA ALA A 8 -10.78 0.52 12.55
C ALA A 8 -11.88 -0.55 12.61
N LYS A 9 -11.70 -1.67 11.90
CA LYS A 9 -12.64 -2.80 11.93
C LYS A 9 -12.81 -3.42 13.32
N LEU A 10 -11.74 -3.54 14.09
CA LEU A 10 -11.79 -4.05 15.45
C LEU A 10 -12.53 -3.09 16.40
N LEU A 11 -12.25 -1.79 16.29
CA LEU A 11 -12.92 -0.77 17.09
C LEU A 11 -14.42 -0.68 16.77
N GLU A 12 -14.77 -0.79 15.49
CA GLU A 12 -16.16 -0.79 15.04
C GLU A 12 -16.91 -2.04 15.53
N ALA A 13 -16.31 -3.23 15.42
CA ALA A 13 -16.88 -4.45 15.97
C ALA A 13 -17.07 -4.38 17.50
N ALA A 14 -16.08 -3.84 18.22
CA ALA A 14 -16.18 -3.67 19.68
C ALA A 14 -17.29 -2.68 20.07
N LYS A 15 -17.46 -1.60 19.31
CA LYS A 15 -18.52 -0.61 19.50
C LYS A 15 -19.91 -1.23 19.27
N ILE A 16 -20.09 -1.98 18.19
CA ILE A 16 -21.36 -2.67 17.89
C ILE A 16 -21.74 -3.65 19.02
N VAL A 17 -20.82 -4.51 19.45
CA VAL A 17 -21.08 -5.45 20.57
C VAL A 17 -21.40 -4.70 21.86
N LEU A 18 -20.73 -3.57 22.12
CA LEU A 18 -21.02 -2.75 23.29
C LEU A 18 -22.43 -2.14 23.25
N GLU A 19 -22.83 -1.59 22.11
CA GLU A 19 -24.13 -0.92 21.89
C GLU A 19 -25.30 -1.91 21.86
N GLU A 20 -25.16 -3.02 21.13
CA GLU A 20 -26.26 -3.94 20.86
C GLU A 20 -26.41 -5.01 21.94
N ASP A 21 -25.30 -5.56 22.46
CA ASP A 21 -25.34 -6.72 23.35
C ASP A 21 -25.10 -6.35 24.83
N ILE A 22 -24.19 -5.42 25.11
CA ILE A 22 -23.73 -5.13 26.47
C ILE A 22 -24.56 -4.04 27.15
N ILE A 23 -24.68 -2.84 26.57
CA ILE A 23 -25.37 -1.71 27.19
C ILE A 23 -26.83 -2.04 27.57
N PRO A 24 -27.64 -2.70 26.71
CA PRO A 24 -29.03 -3.01 27.03
C PRO A 24 -29.19 -3.99 28.21
N SER A 25 -28.23 -4.91 28.36
CA SER A 25 -28.23 -5.95 29.40
C SER A 25 -27.60 -5.50 30.73
N LEU A 26 -26.96 -4.33 30.76
CA LEU A 26 -26.31 -3.81 31.96
C LEU A 26 -27.31 -3.20 32.98
N PRO A 27 -27.09 -3.43 34.28
CA PRO A 27 -27.84 -2.75 35.34
C PRO A 27 -27.54 -1.25 35.35
N SER A 28 -28.52 -0.42 35.73
CA SER A 28 -28.46 1.05 35.61
C SER A 28 -27.20 1.68 36.20
N ARG A 29 -26.68 1.14 37.31
CA ARG A 29 -25.45 1.60 37.97
C ARG A 29 -24.18 1.49 37.11
N LYS A 30 -24.18 0.61 36.09
CA LYS A 30 -23.04 0.39 35.18
C LYS A 30 -23.24 1.04 33.80
N ARG A 31 -24.47 1.46 33.47
CA ARG A 31 -24.79 2.02 32.14
C ARG A 31 -24.02 3.30 31.86
N LEU A 32 -23.88 4.19 32.84
CA LEU A 32 -23.13 5.43 32.66
C LEU A 32 -21.66 5.17 32.29
N SER A 33 -21.01 4.21 32.94
CA SER A 33 -19.65 3.82 32.58
C SER A 33 -19.57 3.19 31.19
N ALA A 34 -20.57 2.40 30.78
CA ALA A 34 -20.60 1.79 29.45
C ALA A 34 -20.80 2.82 28.33
N LEU A 35 -21.64 3.84 28.54
CA LEU A 35 -21.81 4.96 27.61
C LEU A 35 -20.52 5.78 27.44
N LEU A 36 -19.75 5.98 28.51
CA LEU A 36 -18.44 6.64 28.42
C LEU A 36 -17.41 5.80 27.63
N VAL A 37 -17.48 4.48 27.73
CA VAL A 37 -16.63 3.58 26.92
C VAL A 37 -17.04 3.61 25.45
N GLU A 38 -18.34 3.68 25.15
CA GLU A 38 -18.86 3.86 23.78
C GLU A 38 -18.38 5.19 23.17
N GLU A 39 -18.41 6.27 23.94
CA GLU A 39 -17.90 7.57 23.51
C GLU A 39 -16.38 7.53 23.24
N ALA A 40 -15.61 6.90 24.13
CA ALA A 40 -14.18 6.70 23.95
C ALA A 40 -13.86 5.87 22.68
N LEU A 41 -14.62 4.80 22.42
CA LEU A 41 -14.51 3.99 21.21
C LEU A 41 -14.82 4.82 19.95
N SER A 42 -15.83 5.68 20.02
CA SER A 42 -16.22 6.57 18.92
C SER A 42 -15.11 7.57 18.57
N ILE A 43 -14.46 8.14 19.60
CA ILE A 43 -13.30 9.03 19.42
C ILE A 43 -12.15 8.26 18.77
N ALA A 44 -11.79 7.08 19.31
CA ALA A 44 -10.70 6.27 18.79
C ALA A 44 -10.92 5.84 17.33
N LEU A 45 -12.15 5.47 16.97
CA LEU A 45 -12.53 5.10 15.61
C LEU A 45 -12.37 6.29 14.65
N ASN A 46 -12.88 7.47 15.03
CA ASN A 46 -12.76 8.68 14.21
C ASN A 46 -11.30 9.10 14.00
N THR A 47 -10.48 9.07 15.05
CA THR A 47 -9.04 9.33 14.94
C THR A 47 -8.36 8.34 14.00
N THR A 48 -8.70 7.06 14.09
CA THR A 48 -8.14 6.01 13.21
C THR A 48 -8.53 6.25 11.75
N TYR A 49 -9.78 6.64 11.49
CA TYR A 49 -10.21 7.00 10.13
C TYR A 49 -9.49 8.23 9.58
N GLN A 50 -9.21 9.24 10.40
CA GLN A 50 -8.43 10.40 9.95
C GLN A 50 -7.00 10.02 9.59
N LEU A 51 -6.36 9.11 10.33
CA LEU A 51 -5.03 8.61 10.01
C LEU A 51 -5.00 7.87 8.66
N VAL A 52 -5.96 6.99 8.42
CA VAL A 52 -6.09 6.29 7.12
C VAL A 52 -6.26 7.28 5.97
N ARG A 53 -7.16 8.26 6.13
CA ARG A 53 -7.43 9.30 5.11
C ARG A 53 -6.26 10.25 4.88
N GLN A 54 -5.43 10.53 5.89
CA GLN A 54 -4.23 11.35 5.73
C GLN A 54 -3.16 10.61 4.94
N GLU A 55 -2.92 9.32 5.20
CA GLU A 55 -2.00 8.50 4.40
C GLU A 55 -2.45 8.39 2.94
N GLU A 56 -3.74 8.21 2.68
CA GLU A 56 -4.29 8.19 1.32
C GLU A 56 -4.07 9.51 0.58
N ASN A 57 -4.27 10.64 1.26
CA ASN A 57 -4.03 11.97 0.68
C ASN A 57 -2.55 12.24 0.40
N GLU A 58 -1.65 11.85 1.31
CA GLU A 58 -0.21 11.96 1.09
C GLU A 58 0.28 11.03 -0.03
N THR A 59 -0.25 9.81 -0.10
CA THR A 59 0.02 8.88 -1.20
C THR A 59 -0.46 9.44 -2.53
N ALA A 60 -1.66 10.03 -2.58
CA ALA A 60 -2.20 10.67 -3.78
C ALA A 60 -1.37 11.89 -4.21
N LYS A 61 -0.91 12.71 -3.26
CA LYS A 61 0.01 13.84 -3.53
C LYS A 61 1.36 13.36 -4.06
N ASN A 62 1.94 12.33 -3.46
CA ASN A 62 3.22 11.75 -3.87
C ASN A 62 3.12 11.13 -5.27
N ASN A 63 2.04 10.40 -5.55
CA ASN A 63 1.77 9.85 -6.89
C ASN A 63 1.59 10.97 -7.92
N LYS A 64 0.92 12.07 -7.57
CA LYS A 64 0.79 13.23 -8.44
C LYS A 64 2.15 13.87 -8.72
N LEU A 65 2.99 14.06 -7.70
CA LEU A 65 4.36 14.58 -7.85
C LEU A 65 5.19 13.69 -8.78
N LEU A 66 5.21 12.37 -8.51
CA LEU A 66 5.94 11.39 -9.31
C LEU A 66 5.45 11.36 -10.76
N SER A 67 4.13 11.35 -10.97
CA SER A 67 3.56 11.36 -12.32
C SER A 67 3.95 12.61 -13.11
N ASN A 68 4.07 13.75 -12.44
CA ASN A 68 4.53 14.99 -13.05
C ASN A 68 6.02 14.93 -13.38
N GLN A 69 6.86 14.40 -12.49
CA GLN A 69 8.30 14.20 -12.70
C GLN A 69 8.58 13.30 -13.92
N ILE A 70 7.86 12.17 -14.02
CA ILE A 70 7.92 11.26 -15.18
C ILE A 70 7.53 12.00 -16.46
N ARG A 71 6.39 12.73 -16.45
CA ARG A 71 5.91 13.46 -17.64
C ARG A 71 6.85 14.59 -18.06
N SER A 72 7.53 15.24 -17.11
CA SER A 72 8.52 16.28 -17.40
C SER A 72 9.88 15.73 -17.83
N GLY A 73 10.06 14.40 -17.86
CA GLY A 73 11.36 13.79 -18.15
C GLY A 73 12.42 14.08 -17.09
N VAL A 74 11.99 14.41 -15.87
CA VAL A 74 12.86 14.67 -14.71
C VAL A 74 12.87 13.38 -13.91
N TYR A 75 13.73 12.45 -14.32
CA TYR A 75 14.00 11.20 -13.61
C TYR A 75 15.36 11.27 -12.94
N ASP A 76 15.49 10.55 -11.83
CA ASP A 76 16.76 10.41 -11.12
C ASP A 76 17.69 9.50 -11.92
N THR A 77 18.60 10.10 -12.68
CA THR A 77 19.56 9.39 -13.53
C THR A 77 20.54 8.51 -12.74
N SER A 78 20.60 8.67 -11.41
CA SER A 78 21.37 7.75 -10.56
C SER A 78 20.78 6.33 -10.54
N LEU A 79 19.48 6.19 -10.85
CA LEU A 79 18.78 4.91 -10.91
C LEU A 79 18.90 4.20 -12.27
N ASP A 80 19.42 4.87 -13.30
CA ASP A 80 19.50 4.31 -14.66
C ASP A 80 20.28 2.99 -14.69
N GLY A 81 21.32 2.88 -13.87
CA GLY A 81 22.11 1.65 -13.74
C GLY A 81 21.32 0.48 -13.17
N GLU A 82 20.54 0.71 -12.10
CA GLU A 82 19.72 -0.32 -11.49
C GLU A 82 18.55 -0.73 -12.40
N ILE A 83 17.88 0.25 -13.02
CA ILE A 83 16.81 0.01 -13.98
C ILE A 83 17.31 -0.82 -15.16
N THR A 84 18.46 -0.45 -15.74
CA THR A 84 19.06 -1.18 -16.86
C THR A 84 19.41 -2.62 -16.47
N LYS A 85 19.92 -2.83 -15.24
CA LYS A 85 20.24 -4.17 -14.73
C LYS A 85 18.98 -5.04 -14.62
N ILE A 86 17.89 -4.50 -14.04
CA ILE A 86 16.62 -5.22 -13.90
C ILE A 86 16.03 -5.56 -15.27
N LEU A 87 15.99 -4.59 -16.20
CA LEU A 87 15.46 -4.81 -17.55
C LEU A 87 16.30 -5.83 -18.32
N SER A 88 17.63 -5.80 -18.19
CA SER A 88 18.52 -6.77 -18.84
C SER A 88 18.29 -8.19 -18.33
N GLN A 89 18.02 -8.32 -17.02
CA GLN A 89 17.70 -9.60 -16.40
C GLN A 89 16.35 -10.14 -16.89
N ASP A 90 15.29 -9.33 -16.87
CA ASP A 90 13.95 -9.72 -17.35
C ASP A 90 13.98 -10.15 -18.82
N VAL A 91 14.68 -9.38 -19.66
CA VAL A 91 14.84 -9.74 -21.08
C VAL A 91 15.58 -11.08 -21.24
N SER A 92 16.64 -11.32 -20.46
CA SER A 92 17.37 -12.59 -20.51
C SER A 92 16.50 -13.77 -20.10
N GLU A 93 15.76 -13.64 -18.99
CA GLU A 93 14.85 -14.69 -18.51
C GLU A 93 13.75 -15.00 -19.53
N ARG A 94 13.18 -13.98 -20.16
CA ARG A 94 12.16 -14.15 -21.20
C ARG A 94 12.72 -14.78 -22.47
N LEU A 95 13.96 -14.45 -22.84
CA LEU A 95 14.64 -15.06 -23.98
C LEU A 95 14.98 -16.53 -23.71
N GLU A 96 15.42 -16.88 -22.50
CA GLU A 96 15.64 -18.27 -22.10
C GLU A 96 14.35 -19.09 -22.11
N ALA A 97 13.25 -18.52 -21.64
CA ALA A 97 11.95 -19.19 -21.61
C ALA A 97 11.34 -19.41 -23.01
N SER A 98 11.54 -18.45 -23.93
CA SER A 98 10.98 -18.51 -25.29
C SER A 98 11.89 -19.22 -26.30
N THR A 99 13.21 -19.16 -26.10
CA THR A 99 14.21 -19.70 -27.02
C THR A 99 15.39 -20.27 -26.23
N PRO A 100 15.31 -21.54 -25.77
CA PRO A 100 16.33 -22.14 -24.90
C PRO A 100 17.75 -22.17 -25.52
N ASP A 101 17.83 -22.22 -26.86
CA ASP A 101 19.09 -22.21 -27.60
C ASP A 101 19.79 -20.85 -27.64
N PHE A 102 19.13 -19.78 -27.17
CA PHE A 102 19.69 -18.42 -27.16
C PHE A 102 20.99 -18.32 -26.36
N LYS A 103 21.14 -19.10 -25.28
CA LYS A 103 22.38 -19.17 -24.48
C LYS A 103 23.54 -19.87 -25.20
N MET A 104 23.28 -20.72 -26.20
CA MET A 104 24.33 -21.45 -26.92
C MET A 104 25.09 -20.59 -27.93
N HIS A 105 24.55 -19.43 -28.31
CA HIS A 105 25.17 -18.53 -29.30
C HIS A 105 25.51 -17.19 -28.67
N GLN A 106 26.45 -17.22 -27.73
CA GLN A 106 27.02 -16.06 -27.04
C GLN A 106 27.90 -15.17 -27.94
N LYS A 107 27.57 -15.02 -29.23
CA LYS A 107 28.21 -14.05 -30.12
C LYS A 107 27.13 -13.19 -30.75
N PHE A 108 27.00 -11.97 -30.23
CA PHE A 108 26.49 -10.87 -31.02
C PHE A 108 27.44 -10.67 -32.21
N SER A 109 27.12 -11.21 -33.38
CA SER A 109 27.75 -10.78 -34.62
C SER A 109 27.19 -9.40 -34.94
N GLN A 110 27.90 -8.36 -34.52
CA GLN A 110 27.69 -7.04 -35.04
C GLN A 110 28.01 -7.11 -36.54
N TYR A 111 26.99 -7.08 -37.40
CA TYR A 111 27.19 -6.91 -38.83
C TYR A 111 27.81 -5.52 -39.04
N LEU A 112 29.13 -5.47 -39.17
CA LEU A 112 29.81 -4.33 -39.78
C LEU A 112 29.41 -4.34 -41.26
N ILE A 113 28.51 -3.42 -41.61
CA ILE A 113 28.22 -3.10 -43.00
C ILE A 113 29.43 -2.28 -43.49
N ASN A 114 30.22 -2.88 -44.39
CA ASN A 114 31.18 -2.17 -45.24
C ASN A 114 30.45 -1.49 -46.41
#